data_AF-A0A0B1TV40-F1
#
_entry.id   AF-A0A0B1TV40-F1
#
_cell.length_a   1.000
_cell.length_b   1.000
_cell.length_c   1.000
_cell.angle_alpha   90.00
_cell.angle_beta   90.00
_cell.angle_gamma   90.00
#
_symmetry.space_group_name_H-M   'P 1'
#
loop_
_entity.id
_entity.type
_entity.pdbx_description
1 polymer ?
#
loop_
_entity_poly.entity_id
_entity_poly.type
_entity_poly.pdbx_seq_one_letter_code
_entity_poly.pdbx_strand_id
1 'polypeptide(L)'
;MKRAWSLLLLALLTAWPGTALATSGGTSLRYGGGGQGTVMFDGRLHASKGFRCEDCHTKLFDTKKVAHITMADHFTDKACFKCHNNTNKTDPMAASRDCATCHRKVASNYETSTDAMAGIIATAFTGDDTAKAVLLTGNQGATAQSTACLSCHGAATPPKPVTERGKTLDLHVDVADYRHGAHANLPCATCHTGQKGAESFTQAPHAVVRPDNATCLSCHNVGLAHQIKAFGQSAHAEKLKDKVSCGNCHNPHAQPQKPQQVAYASLTAMYNAQCLACHDNAAKLKELSGKDVPDAKAAHAFLTNWSAHSRSVMCVECHTPVADPNDHLIGEKKTAVRDCATCHTDPGKSLIVVRATPHTGGAAPVTSGYFPPNQVAPVLSAVGGTAVSGVFALALLHGLGRALPRRRHTGALVSEYMYPAFVRATHWVNAALFLLLGYTGLSVRFTEASWALGLEAATRIHNVCGVLLALNFFAYVIRAVATGDIRQYLPGEQGGLRPLLLQARYYCRGIFRGEAHPYPATLERRFNPLQRMAYLVVFLVGMPVLLASGLLLLMPEAATAIIAPRPFLVAAHLTIVIGFALFFVGHLYLATTGATPLSLIKGMMTGRHEHPMDKPLSEGKPSGD
;
A
#
# COMPACT_ATOMS: atom_id res chain seq x y z
N MET A 1 29.57 -57.76 10.55
CA MET A 1 28.76 -56.65 11.11
C MET A 1 29.54 -55.71 12.02
N LYS A 2 30.43 -56.17 12.91
CA LYS A 2 31.18 -55.28 13.84
C LYS A 2 32.11 -54.24 13.17
N ARG A 3 32.74 -54.56 12.04
CA ARG A 3 33.63 -53.61 11.30
C ARG A 3 32.87 -52.49 10.55
N ALA A 4 31.63 -52.74 10.14
CA ALA A 4 30.81 -51.73 9.48
C ALA A 4 30.31 -50.67 10.47
N TRP A 5 30.02 -51.08 11.71
CA TRP A 5 29.60 -50.18 12.78
C TRP A 5 30.73 -49.31 13.31
N SER A 6 31.96 -49.82 13.38
CA SER A 6 33.13 -49.03 13.80
C SER A 6 33.48 -47.93 12.80
N LEU A 7 33.33 -48.18 11.49
CA LEU A 7 33.58 -47.17 10.44
C LEU A 7 32.48 -46.11 10.37
N LEU A 8 31.21 -46.49 10.64
CA LEU A 8 30.11 -45.53 10.71
C LEU A 8 30.20 -44.62 11.95
N LEU A 9 30.64 -45.15 13.10
CA LEU A 9 30.91 -44.36 14.31
C LEU A 9 32.11 -43.42 14.15
N LEU A 10 33.17 -43.86 13.44
CA LEU A 10 34.31 -42.99 13.15
C LEU A 10 33.95 -41.88 12.15
N ALA A 11 33.10 -42.17 11.16
CA ALA A 11 32.58 -41.18 10.22
C ALA A 11 31.59 -40.19 10.87
N LEU A 12 30.80 -40.63 11.84
CA LEU A 12 29.90 -39.76 12.61
C LEU A 12 30.66 -38.86 13.62
N LEU A 13 31.80 -39.32 14.14
CA LEU A 13 32.65 -38.51 15.02
C LEU A 13 33.51 -37.48 14.26
N THR A 14 33.85 -37.71 12.99
CA THR A 14 34.54 -36.73 12.15
C THR A 14 33.60 -35.80 11.37
N ALA A 15 32.29 -36.11 11.32
CA ALA A 15 31.25 -35.31 10.68
C ALA A 15 30.53 -34.34 11.64
N TRP A 16 31.08 -34.10 12.84
CA TRP A 16 30.66 -32.98 13.68
C TRP A 16 31.53 -31.78 13.32
N PRO A 17 31.09 -30.84 12.45
CA PRO A 17 31.72 -29.54 12.44
C PRO A 17 31.48 -29.02 13.86
N GLY A 18 32.57 -28.86 14.62
CA GLY A 18 32.51 -28.14 15.86
C GLY A 18 31.86 -26.81 15.53
N THR A 19 30.60 -26.64 15.90
CA THR A 19 29.97 -25.34 15.95
C THR A 19 30.67 -24.66 17.11
N ALA A 20 31.86 -24.12 16.83
CA ALA A 20 32.32 -22.95 17.53
C ALA A 20 31.14 -21.99 17.43
N LEU A 21 30.46 -21.79 18.55
CA LEU A 21 29.50 -20.72 18.74
C LEU A 21 30.29 -19.42 18.56
N ALA A 22 30.59 -19.07 17.32
CA ALA A 22 31.05 -17.76 16.96
C ALA A 22 29.90 -16.83 17.35
N THR A 23 30.12 -16.05 18.39
CA THR A 23 29.25 -14.95 18.78
C THR A 23 28.89 -14.15 17.54
N SER A 24 27.60 -13.84 17.39
CA SER A 24 26.97 -13.19 16.24
C SER A 24 27.88 -12.23 15.47
N GLY A 25 28.12 -12.54 14.19
CA GLY A 25 28.80 -11.63 13.27
C GLY A 25 28.09 -10.27 13.20
N GLY A 26 28.82 -9.21 13.57
CA GLY A 26 28.36 -7.83 13.43
C GLY A 26 28.37 -6.96 14.68
N THR A 27 29.11 -7.34 15.72
CA THR A 27 29.33 -6.45 16.87
C THR A 27 30.24 -5.28 16.50
N SER A 28 29.80 -4.06 16.82
CA SER A 28 30.67 -2.88 16.83
C SER A 28 31.46 -2.84 18.14
N LEU A 29 32.77 -2.65 18.04
CA LEU A 29 33.67 -2.53 19.18
C LEU A 29 34.02 -1.06 19.41
N ARG A 30 33.98 -0.63 20.67
CA ARG A 30 34.36 0.71 21.10
C ARG A 30 35.73 0.66 21.75
N TYR A 31 36.67 1.43 21.22
CA TYR A 31 38.00 1.64 21.82
C TYR A 31 38.03 3.01 22.51
N GLY A 32 38.41 3.01 23.79
CA GLY A 32 38.61 4.23 24.57
C GLY A 32 39.92 4.91 24.18
N GLY A 33 39.87 6.15 23.72
CA GLY A 33 41.05 6.87 23.22
C GLY A 33 41.52 7.94 24.18
N GLY A 34 42.20 7.54 25.27
CA GLY A 34 42.92 8.37 26.26
C GLY A 34 42.96 9.88 26.01
N GLY A 35 41.85 10.59 26.23
CA GLY A 35 41.72 12.05 26.05
C GLY A 35 41.61 12.58 24.61
N GLN A 36 41.78 11.75 23.58
CA GLN A 36 41.69 12.16 22.16
C GLN A 36 40.35 11.84 21.49
N GLY A 37 39.45 11.11 22.14
CA GLY A 37 38.12 10.76 21.59
C GLY A 37 37.96 9.26 21.36
N THR A 38 36.72 8.83 21.12
CA THR A 38 36.38 7.40 20.97
C THR A 38 36.65 6.94 19.53
N VAL A 39 37.21 5.73 19.37
CA VAL A 39 37.33 5.07 18.06
C VAL A 39 36.37 3.89 18.01
N MET A 40 35.56 3.81 16.95
CA MET A 40 34.58 2.73 16.74
C MET A 40 35.03 1.81 15.62
N PHE A 41 35.03 0.50 15.87
CA PHE A 41 35.24 -0.55 14.87
C PHE A 41 33.93 -1.26 14.57
N ASP A 42 33.63 -1.49 13.28
CA ASP A 42 32.40 -2.16 12.84
C ASP A 42 32.72 -3.40 12.00
N GLY A 43 32.39 -4.58 12.52
CA GLY A 43 32.64 -5.84 11.82
C GLY A 43 31.81 -6.02 10.54
N ARG A 44 30.60 -5.44 10.44
CA ARG A 44 29.77 -5.55 9.22
C ARG A 44 30.34 -4.69 8.10
N LEU A 45 30.85 -3.50 8.41
CA LEU A 45 31.51 -2.66 7.41
C LEU A 45 32.72 -3.36 6.81
N HIS A 46 33.59 -3.93 7.65
CA HIS A 46 34.78 -4.62 7.16
C HIS A 46 34.38 -5.87 6.37
N ALA A 47 33.37 -6.61 6.80
CA ALA A 47 32.82 -7.72 6.02
C ALA A 47 32.27 -7.28 4.65
N SER A 48 31.61 -6.11 4.56
CA SER A 48 31.11 -5.58 3.28
C SER A 48 32.23 -5.22 2.28
N LYS A 49 33.46 -5.07 2.77
CA LYS A 49 34.67 -4.85 1.96
C LYS A 49 35.40 -6.15 1.63
N GLY A 50 34.80 -7.30 1.93
CA GLY A 50 35.34 -8.62 1.60
C GLY A 50 36.16 -9.28 2.71
N PHE A 51 36.32 -8.63 3.87
CA PHE A 51 37.09 -9.20 4.99
C PHE A 51 36.31 -10.26 5.77
N ARG A 52 37.00 -11.31 6.19
CA ARG A 52 36.47 -12.44 6.96
C ARG A 52 37.03 -12.41 8.37
N CYS A 53 36.38 -13.13 9.29
CA CYS A 53 36.79 -13.13 10.71
C CYS A 53 38.26 -13.56 10.90
N GLU A 54 38.73 -14.50 10.08
CA GLU A 54 40.11 -15.03 10.06
C GLU A 54 41.16 -14.03 9.53
N ASP A 55 40.72 -12.99 8.82
CA ASP A 55 41.61 -11.93 8.32
C ASP A 55 42.02 -10.99 9.46
N CYS A 56 41.23 -10.93 10.53
CA CYS A 56 41.43 -10.03 11.66
C CYS A 56 41.84 -10.77 12.95
N HIS A 57 41.14 -11.85 13.32
CA HIS A 57 41.39 -12.55 14.58
C HIS A 57 42.53 -13.55 14.45
N THR A 58 43.35 -13.68 15.52
CA THR A 58 44.60 -14.46 15.62
C THR A 58 45.81 -13.87 14.90
N LYS A 59 45.59 -12.89 13.99
CA LYS A 59 46.66 -12.16 13.28
C LYS A 59 46.82 -10.70 13.74
N LEU A 60 45.71 -9.96 13.84
CA LEU A 60 45.72 -8.53 14.16
C LEU A 60 45.08 -8.22 15.52
N PHE A 61 44.06 -9.00 15.90
CA PHE A 61 43.35 -8.87 17.16
C PHE A 61 43.25 -10.23 17.88
N ASP A 62 43.48 -10.23 19.19
CA ASP A 62 43.18 -11.40 20.02
C ASP A 62 41.65 -11.61 20.09
N THR A 63 41.24 -12.87 20.23
CA THR A 63 39.84 -13.28 20.43
C THR A 63 39.34 -12.96 21.85
N LYS A 64 40.23 -12.69 22.80
CA LYS A 64 39.89 -12.15 24.12
C LYS A 64 39.77 -10.62 24.07
N LYS A 65 38.77 -10.04 24.77
CA LYS A 65 38.51 -8.57 24.85
C LYS A 65 39.62 -7.81 25.62
N VAL A 66 40.85 -7.80 25.09
CA VAL A 66 41.99 -7.10 25.72
C VAL A 66 42.86 -6.46 24.64
N ALA A 67 42.26 -5.71 23.72
CA ALA A 67 43.04 -4.91 22.77
C ALA A 67 43.20 -3.49 23.32
N HIS A 68 44.23 -3.28 24.13
CA HIS A 68 44.72 -1.94 24.46
C HIS A 68 45.63 -1.46 23.32
N ILE A 69 45.14 -0.53 22.50
CA ILE A 69 45.93 0.10 21.43
C ILE A 69 46.63 1.32 22.06
N THR A 70 47.96 1.32 22.09
CA THR A 70 48.77 2.42 22.64
C THR A 70 49.09 3.46 21.56
N MET A 71 49.53 4.65 21.96
CA MET A 71 50.03 5.66 21.01
C MET A 71 51.23 5.17 20.18
N ALA A 72 52.05 4.27 20.72
CA ALA A 72 53.14 3.67 19.96
C ALA A 72 52.62 2.79 18.80
N ASP A 73 51.51 2.07 19.02
CA ASP A 73 50.94 1.17 18.01
C ASP A 73 50.41 1.91 16.77
N HIS A 74 50.07 3.21 16.90
CA HIS A 74 49.59 4.07 15.81
C HIS A 74 50.62 4.27 14.68
N PHE A 75 51.88 3.95 14.96
CA PHE A 75 52.99 4.07 14.03
C PHE A 75 53.55 2.68 13.61
N THR A 76 52.78 1.61 13.82
CA THR A 76 53.20 0.23 13.53
C THR A 76 52.20 -0.51 12.65
N ASP A 77 52.57 -1.70 12.18
CA ASP A 77 51.71 -2.63 11.42
C ASP A 77 50.77 -3.47 12.32
N LYS A 78 50.31 -2.90 13.44
CA LYS A 78 49.47 -3.60 14.43
C LYS A 78 48.03 -3.09 14.43
N ALA A 79 47.10 -3.96 14.80
CA ALA A 79 45.68 -3.66 14.95
C ALA A 79 45.11 -2.95 13.70
N CYS A 80 44.43 -1.81 13.89
CA CYS A 80 43.85 -1.02 12.81
C CYS A 80 44.89 -0.54 11.79
N PHE A 81 46.12 -0.26 12.23
CA PHE A 81 47.14 0.40 11.41
C PHE A 81 47.75 -0.53 10.35
N LYS A 82 47.58 -1.85 10.43
CA LYS A 82 48.01 -2.76 9.35
C LYS A 82 47.36 -2.44 7.99
N CYS A 83 46.10 -2.00 8.02
CA CYS A 83 45.34 -1.66 6.82
C CYS A 83 45.13 -0.14 6.68
N HIS A 84 45.19 0.59 7.79
CA HIS A 84 44.97 2.03 7.81
C HIS A 84 46.25 2.85 7.88
N ASN A 85 47.46 2.27 7.81
CA ASN A 85 48.71 3.04 7.70
C ASN A 85 49.00 3.43 6.23
N ASN A 86 49.42 4.68 6.05
CA ASN A 86 49.49 5.32 4.74
C ASN A 86 50.73 4.90 3.91
N THR A 87 50.74 3.68 3.40
CA THR A 87 51.78 3.22 2.45
C THR A 87 51.30 3.15 0.99
N ASN A 88 49.99 3.20 0.72
CA ASN A 88 49.44 3.19 -0.65
C ASN A 88 48.46 4.35 -0.88
N LYS A 89 48.88 5.33 -1.70
CA LYS A 89 48.26 6.66 -1.88
C LYS A 89 46.95 6.68 -2.70
N THR A 90 46.31 5.55 -2.97
CA THR A 90 45.18 5.46 -3.92
C THR A 90 43.80 5.22 -3.28
N ASP A 91 43.70 5.03 -1.96
CA ASP A 91 42.41 4.85 -1.27
C ASP A 91 41.97 6.15 -0.54
N PRO A 92 40.80 6.74 -0.86
CA PRO A 92 40.27 7.94 -0.20
C PRO A 92 39.89 7.76 1.28
N MET A 93 39.92 6.54 1.85
CA MET A 93 39.82 6.31 3.30
C MET A 93 41.18 6.38 4.05
N ALA A 94 42.28 6.67 3.35
CA ALA A 94 43.64 6.68 3.90
C ALA A 94 44.01 8.00 4.59
N ALA A 95 43.51 8.23 5.81
CA ALA A 95 43.92 9.34 6.66
C ALA A 95 44.54 8.85 7.98
N SER A 96 45.70 8.20 7.93
CA SER A 96 46.40 7.71 9.15
C SER A 96 47.11 8.80 9.96
N ARG A 97 46.96 10.08 9.59
CA ARG A 97 47.54 11.22 10.32
C ARG A 97 46.54 12.30 10.69
N ASP A 98 45.30 12.20 10.23
CA ASP A 98 44.24 13.03 10.77
C ASP A 98 43.61 12.29 11.95
N CYS A 99 44.10 12.63 13.15
CA CYS A 99 43.61 12.05 14.40
C CYS A 99 42.08 12.14 14.50
N ALA A 100 41.45 13.20 13.96
CA ALA A 100 40.01 13.41 14.05
C ALA A 100 39.18 12.44 13.17
N THR A 101 39.79 11.88 12.12
CA THR A 101 39.11 10.89 11.25
C THR A 101 38.77 9.61 12.01
N CYS A 102 39.67 9.15 12.89
CA CYS A 102 39.48 7.94 13.69
C CYS A 102 39.00 8.27 15.12
N HIS A 103 39.62 9.25 15.78
CA HIS A 103 39.28 9.67 17.12
C HIS A 103 38.20 10.75 17.08
N ARG A 104 36.96 10.31 17.25
CA ARG A 104 35.84 11.22 17.35
C ARG A 104 35.83 11.82 18.75
N LYS A 105 36.33 13.04 18.85
CA LYS A 105 36.10 13.91 20.00
C LYS A 105 34.62 14.28 20.00
N VAL A 106 33.83 13.48 20.72
CA VAL A 106 32.75 14.11 21.48
C VAL A 106 33.46 15.10 22.40
N ALA A 107 32.95 16.32 22.57
CA ALA A 107 33.34 17.11 23.73
C ALA A 107 33.27 16.17 24.94
N SER A 108 34.42 15.81 25.49
CA SER A 108 34.57 14.76 26.47
C SER A 108 34.01 15.29 27.78
N ASN A 109 32.68 15.30 27.91
CA ASN A 109 32.00 15.74 29.12
C ASN A 109 32.05 14.68 30.23
N TYR A 110 32.97 13.71 30.13
CA TYR A 110 33.24 12.79 31.23
C TYR A 110 33.90 13.52 32.41
N GLU A 111 34.62 14.63 32.16
CA GLU A 111 35.15 15.51 33.22
C GLU A 111 34.24 16.72 33.53
N THR A 112 33.08 16.89 32.88
CA THR A 112 32.25 18.12 33.07
C THR A 112 30.79 17.89 33.43
N SER A 113 30.31 16.64 33.54
CA SER A 113 28.93 16.38 34.00
C SER A 113 28.85 15.71 35.37
N THR A 114 29.72 14.74 35.67
CA THR A 114 29.84 14.16 37.01
C THR A 114 30.52 15.11 37.99
N ASP A 115 31.60 15.78 37.58
CA ASP A 115 32.37 16.66 38.47
C ASP A 115 31.71 18.03 38.67
N ALA A 116 31.03 18.56 37.64
CA ALA A 116 30.28 19.82 37.76
C ALA A 116 28.96 19.68 38.54
N MET A 117 28.32 18.50 38.50
CA MET A 117 27.15 18.23 39.35
C MET A 117 27.51 17.63 40.71
N ALA A 118 28.73 17.14 40.96
CA ALA A 118 29.15 16.85 42.34
C ALA A 118 29.02 18.09 43.25
N GLY A 119 29.22 19.30 42.69
CA GLY A 119 28.96 20.57 43.38
C GLY A 119 27.47 20.94 43.52
N ILE A 120 26.59 20.44 42.65
CA ILE A 120 25.14 20.72 42.72
C ILE A 120 24.40 19.65 43.55
N ILE A 121 24.88 18.40 43.54
CA ILE A 121 24.45 17.29 44.41
C ILE A 121 24.87 17.55 45.87
N ALA A 122 25.77 18.51 46.12
CA ALA A 122 26.08 19.01 47.46
C ALA A 122 24.98 19.95 48.03
N THR A 123 23.94 20.27 47.26
CA THR A 123 22.65 20.66 47.87
C THR A 123 21.87 19.40 48.17
N ALA A 124 21.55 19.22 49.45
CA ALA A 124 20.98 18.00 50.00
C ALA A 124 19.87 17.42 49.12
N PHE A 125 20.12 16.23 48.58
CA PHE A 125 19.07 15.35 48.10
C PHE A 125 18.11 15.13 49.28
N THR A 126 16.88 15.64 49.18
CA THR A 126 15.84 15.54 50.22
C THR A 126 15.10 14.21 50.20
N GLY A 127 15.51 13.27 49.34
CA GLY A 127 15.00 11.90 49.31
C GLY A 127 15.69 11.00 50.33
N ASP A 128 14.97 10.00 50.81
CA ASP A 128 15.47 9.01 51.76
C ASP A 128 16.71 8.22 51.27
N ASP A 129 17.39 7.55 52.20
CA ASP A 129 18.61 6.77 51.92
C ASP A 129 18.38 5.63 50.90
N THR A 130 17.13 5.19 50.73
CA THR A 130 16.73 4.22 49.70
C THR A 130 16.78 4.80 48.29
N ALA A 131 16.36 6.04 48.06
CA ALA A 131 16.46 6.70 46.75
C ALA A 131 17.93 6.99 46.36
N LYS A 132 18.81 7.24 47.33
CA LYS A 132 20.26 7.38 47.13
C LYS A 132 20.93 6.05 46.75
N ALA A 133 20.49 4.93 47.32
CA ALA A 133 20.98 3.59 46.98
C ALA A 133 20.55 3.12 45.58
N VAL A 134 19.35 3.50 45.13
CA VAL A 134 18.87 3.25 43.75
C VAL A 134 19.69 4.03 42.71
N LEU A 135 20.07 5.28 43.02
CA LEU A 135 20.92 6.12 42.16
C LEU A 135 22.34 5.58 41.96
N LEU A 136 22.90 4.86 42.94
CA LEU A 136 24.27 4.34 42.91
C LEU A 136 24.40 2.92 42.33
N THR A 137 23.29 2.21 42.15
CA THR A 137 23.29 0.80 41.69
C THR A 137 23.10 0.64 40.18
N GLY A 138 22.78 1.71 39.43
CA GLY A 138 22.65 1.67 37.97
C GLY A 138 21.51 0.80 37.43
N ASN A 139 20.64 0.28 38.29
CA ASN A 139 19.50 -0.52 37.89
C ASN A 139 18.24 0.36 37.75
N GLN A 140 17.92 0.62 36.47
CA GLN A 140 16.70 1.23 35.91
C GLN A 140 16.47 2.74 36.11
N GLY A 141 16.66 3.48 35.01
CA GLY A 141 15.80 4.61 34.60
C GLY A 141 16.02 5.94 35.34
N ALA A 142 16.64 6.89 34.63
CA ALA A 142 16.99 8.25 35.05
C ALA A 142 18.20 8.33 36.00
N THR A 143 19.31 8.82 35.43
CA THR A 143 20.44 9.31 36.23
C THR A 143 20.00 10.44 37.18
N ALA A 144 20.78 10.74 38.22
CA ALA A 144 20.53 11.90 39.09
C ALA A 144 20.28 13.19 38.28
N GLN A 145 21.07 13.36 37.22
CA GLN A 145 20.94 14.47 36.27
C GLN A 145 19.62 14.43 35.49
N SER A 146 19.26 13.29 34.91
CA SER A 146 18.01 13.15 34.14
C SER A 146 16.78 13.46 35.00
N THR A 147 16.80 13.04 36.28
CA THR A 147 15.73 13.33 37.24
C THR A 147 15.58 14.82 37.51
N ALA A 148 16.71 15.54 37.67
CA ALA A 148 16.69 17.00 37.84
C ALA A 148 16.13 17.72 36.60
N CYS A 149 16.55 17.34 35.39
CA CYS A 149 16.03 17.94 34.15
C CYS A 149 14.52 17.68 33.99
N LEU A 150 14.07 16.45 34.26
CA LEU A 150 12.67 16.06 34.11
C LEU A 150 11.74 16.71 35.17
N SER A 151 12.28 17.24 36.27
CA SER A 151 11.47 17.99 37.25
C SER A 151 10.79 19.23 36.64
N CYS A 152 11.41 19.85 35.63
CA CYS A 152 10.84 20.97 34.87
C CYS A 152 10.36 20.53 33.48
N HIS A 153 11.19 19.79 32.73
CA HIS A 153 10.89 19.43 31.33
C HIS A 153 9.89 18.28 31.21
N GLY A 154 9.79 17.42 32.23
CA GLY A 154 8.81 16.34 32.32
C GLY A 154 7.54 16.71 33.09
N ALA A 155 7.42 17.94 33.58
CA ALA A 155 6.23 18.40 34.28
C ALA A 155 5.03 18.51 33.33
N ALA A 156 3.81 18.30 33.86
CA ALA A 156 2.57 18.45 33.10
C ALA A 156 2.38 19.87 32.54
N THR A 157 2.96 20.86 33.20
CA THR A 157 3.06 22.26 32.74
C THR A 157 4.53 22.65 32.57
N PRO A 158 5.17 22.25 31.46
CA PRO A 158 6.59 22.51 31.25
C PRO A 158 6.83 24.01 30.99
N PRO A 159 8.05 24.53 31.27
CA PRO A 159 8.42 25.88 30.91
C PRO A 159 8.27 26.12 29.40
N LYS A 160 7.66 27.25 29.02
CA LYS A 160 7.46 27.67 27.63
C LYS A 160 8.26 28.93 27.32
N PRO A 161 9.60 28.85 27.23
CA PRO A 161 10.41 30.02 26.97
C PRO A 161 10.10 30.61 25.60
N VAL A 162 10.08 31.93 25.53
CA VAL A 162 9.92 32.67 24.29
C VAL A 162 11.31 33.07 23.82
N THR A 163 11.66 32.66 22.60
CA THR A 163 12.91 33.09 21.95
C THR A 163 12.91 34.60 21.71
N GLU A 164 14.10 35.18 21.49
CA GLU A 164 14.26 36.60 21.14
C GLU A 164 13.42 37.03 19.92
N ARG A 165 13.02 36.08 19.07
CA ARG A 165 12.18 36.29 17.88
C ARG A 165 10.68 36.11 18.16
N GLY A 166 10.26 36.10 19.43
CA GLY A 166 8.85 35.96 19.84
C GLY A 166 8.27 34.56 19.70
N LYS A 167 9.07 33.56 19.29
CA LYS A 167 8.59 32.18 19.13
C LYS A 167 8.63 31.43 20.46
N THR A 168 7.49 30.89 20.89
CA THR A 168 7.40 29.98 22.03
C THR A 168 8.01 28.62 21.67
N LEU A 169 8.83 28.07 22.56
CA LEU A 169 9.37 26.71 22.42
C LEU A 169 8.57 25.74 23.29
N ASP A 170 8.27 24.58 22.71
CA ASP A 170 7.81 23.42 23.46
C ASP A 170 9.03 22.54 23.78
N LEU A 171 9.36 22.48 25.07
CA LEU A 171 10.52 21.73 25.59
C LEU A 171 10.08 20.56 26.48
N HIS A 172 8.84 20.10 26.32
CA HIS A 172 8.31 18.97 27.06
C HIS A 172 9.00 17.66 26.67
N VAL A 173 9.24 16.81 27.67
CA VAL A 173 9.65 15.43 27.49
C VAL A 173 8.66 14.55 28.25
N ASP A 174 7.91 13.71 27.54
CA ASP A 174 7.04 12.73 28.18
C ASP A 174 7.89 11.73 28.97
N VAL A 175 7.68 11.70 30.29
CA VAL A 175 8.48 10.89 31.22
C VAL A 175 8.23 9.39 31.02
N ALA A 176 7.00 9.01 30.67
CA ALA A 176 6.66 7.62 30.43
C ALA A 176 7.33 7.13 29.15
N ASP A 177 7.23 7.89 28.07
CA ASP A 177 7.90 7.56 26.80
C ASP A 177 9.42 7.50 26.98
N TYR A 178 10.02 8.46 27.69
CA TYR A 178 11.46 8.49 27.95
C TYR A 178 11.95 7.26 28.70
N ARG A 179 11.25 6.85 29.77
CA ARG A 179 11.63 5.70 30.59
C ARG A 179 11.59 4.38 29.83
N HIS A 180 10.71 4.26 28.83
CA HIS A 180 10.62 3.07 27.97
C HIS A 180 11.49 3.17 26.70
N GLY A 181 12.12 4.33 26.47
CA GLY A 181 12.95 4.61 25.32
C GLY A 181 14.33 3.94 25.35
N ALA A 182 14.98 3.92 24.19
CA ALA A 182 16.32 3.38 23.97
C ALA A 182 17.41 4.16 24.74
N HIS A 183 17.14 5.42 25.06
CA HIS A 183 18.07 6.33 25.73
C HIS A 183 17.71 6.61 27.20
N ALA A 184 16.78 5.83 27.80
CA ALA A 184 16.30 6.03 29.17
C ALA A 184 17.41 6.05 30.25
N ASN A 185 18.56 5.42 29.95
CA ASN A 185 19.70 5.31 30.86
C ASN A 185 20.84 6.29 30.52
N LEU A 186 20.64 7.22 29.57
CA LEU A 186 21.62 8.24 29.22
C LEU A 186 21.34 9.55 29.99
N PRO A 187 22.35 10.17 30.62
CA PRO A 187 22.22 11.52 31.16
C PRO A 187 21.84 12.51 30.05
N CYS A 188 20.88 13.42 30.30
CA CYS A 188 20.43 14.40 29.30
C CYS A 188 21.58 15.25 28.74
N ALA A 189 22.56 15.62 29.57
CA ALA A 189 23.71 16.43 29.16
C ALA A 189 24.70 15.70 28.23
N THR A 190 24.47 14.39 27.99
CA THR A 190 25.21 13.62 26.98
C THR A 190 24.90 14.14 25.57
N CYS A 191 23.65 14.50 25.32
CA CYS A 191 23.22 15.03 24.03
C CYS A 191 23.02 16.55 24.08
N HIS A 192 22.59 17.07 25.22
CA HIS A 192 22.33 18.49 25.43
C HIS A 192 23.54 19.16 26.07
N THR A 193 24.35 19.85 25.26
CA THR A 193 25.52 20.57 25.77
C THR A 193 25.18 22.05 25.99
N GLY A 194 25.69 22.63 27.08
CA GLY A 194 25.53 24.06 27.33
C GLY A 194 26.36 24.88 26.35
N GLN A 195 25.83 26.00 25.86
CA GLN A 195 26.58 26.90 24.96
C GLN A 195 27.90 27.40 25.59
N LYS A 196 27.93 27.54 26.91
CA LYS A 196 29.10 27.89 27.72
C LYS A 196 29.53 26.72 28.64
N GLY A 197 29.34 25.47 28.20
CA GLY A 197 29.63 24.30 29.04
C GLY A 197 28.70 24.17 30.25
N ALA A 198 29.19 23.60 31.34
CA ALA A 198 28.38 23.27 32.52
C ALA A 198 27.69 24.48 33.16
N GLU A 199 28.31 25.66 33.08
CA GLU A 199 27.76 26.91 33.61
C GLU A 199 26.41 27.27 33.01
N SER A 200 26.13 26.84 31.77
CA SER A 200 24.86 27.14 31.12
C SER A 200 23.68 26.55 31.85
N PHE A 201 23.85 25.45 32.60
CA PHE A 201 22.77 24.78 33.34
C PHE A 201 22.50 25.39 34.73
N THR A 202 23.29 26.39 35.14
CA THR A 202 23.13 27.07 36.43
C THR A 202 22.06 28.18 36.40
N GLN A 203 21.55 28.53 35.21
CA GLN A 203 20.57 29.60 35.01
C GLN A 203 19.35 29.06 34.26
N ALA A 204 18.14 29.52 34.61
CA ALA A 204 16.91 29.19 33.91
C ALA A 204 16.27 30.46 33.33
N PRO A 205 15.90 30.51 32.04
CA PRO A 205 16.13 29.47 31.02
C PRO A 205 17.63 29.31 30.68
N HIS A 206 18.09 28.06 30.53
CA HIS A 206 19.47 27.76 30.17
C HIS A 206 19.69 27.76 28.65
N ALA A 207 20.88 28.19 28.22
CA ALA A 207 21.28 28.19 26.82
C ALA A 207 21.97 26.85 26.45
N VAL A 208 21.27 26.02 25.69
CA VAL A 208 21.73 24.68 25.30
C VAL A 208 21.85 24.58 23.77
N VAL A 209 22.91 23.92 23.31
CA VAL A 209 23.15 23.57 21.91
C VAL A 209 22.24 22.41 21.53
N ARG A 210 21.63 22.50 20.34
CA ARG A 210 20.84 21.39 19.81
C ARG A 210 21.75 20.23 19.39
N PRO A 211 21.41 18.98 19.75
CA PRO A 211 22.12 17.81 19.24
C PRO A 211 22.15 17.81 17.71
N ASP A 212 23.31 17.49 17.14
CA ASP A 212 23.53 17.37 15.70
C ASP A 212 23.89 15.93 15.29
N ASN A 213 24.18 15.72 14.00
CA ASN A 213 24.57 14.41 13.50
C ASN A 213 25.84 13.87 14.17
N ALA A 214 26.79 14.75 14.53
CA ALA A 214 28.01 14.36 15.22
C ALA A 214 27.71 13.85 16.64
N THR A 215 26.73 14.45 17.31
CA THR A 215 26.21 14.04 18.62
C THR A 215 25.64 12.63 18.57
N CYS A 216 24.88 12.27 17.53
CA CYS A 216 24.36 10.90 17.39
C CYS A 216 25.48 9.91 17.03
N LEU A 217 26.38 10.31 16.12
CA LEU A 217 27.50 9.50 15.63
C LEU A 217 28.60 9.23 16.68
N SER A 218 28.52 9.84 17.87
CA SER A 218 29.42 9.52 18.97
C SER A 218 29.16 8.16 19.60
N CYS A 219 27.92 7.69 19.49
CA CYS A 219 27.47 6.41 20.04
C CYS A 219 26.96 5.47 18.94
N HIS A 220 26.34 6.02 17.90
CA HIS A 220 25.88 5.26 16.74
C HIS A 220 26.98 5.15 15.68
N ASN A 221 27.16 3.94 15.15
CA ASN A 221 28.25 3.56 14.26
C ASN A 221 27.96 3.86 12.77
N VAL A 222 28.58 3.06 11.90
CA VAL A 222 28.49 3.11 10.44
C VAL A 222 27.04 2.98 9.94
N GLY A 223 26.17 2.25 10.65
CA GLY A 223 24.75 2.14 10.27
C GLY A 223 24.07 3.52 10.19
N LEU A 224 24.30 4.35 11.21
CA LEU A 224 23.80 5.73 11.20
C LEU A 224 24.53 6.59 10.15
N ALA A 225 25.82 6.34 9.88
CA ALA A 225 26.53 7.08 8.83
C ALA A 225 25.93 6.85 7.44
N HIS A 226 25.53 5.62 7.11
CA HIS A 226 24.79 5.33 5.87
C HIS A 226 23.41 5.99 5.84
N GLN A 227 22.70 6.00 6.97
CA GLN A 227 21.41 6.67 7.10
C GLN A 227 21.53 8.19 6.95
N ILE A 228 22.55 8.82 7.55
CA ILE A 228 22.85 10.25 7.40
C ILE A 228 23.15 10.58 5.94
N LYS A 229 23.93 9.73 5.25
CA LYS A 229 24.21 9.91 3.82
C LYS A 229 22.93 9.86 2.99
N ALA A 230 22.08 8.85 3.20
CA ALA A 230 20.81 8.70 2.49
C ALA A 230 19.84 9.83 2.80
N PHE A 231 19.73 10.24 4.06
CA PHE A 231 18.96 11.42 4.48
C PHE A 231 19.46 12.69 3.78
N GLY A 232 20.77 12.88 3.66
CA GLY A 232 21.36 14.01 2.93
C GLY A 232 20.98 14.05 1.44
N GLN A 233 20.58 12.91 0.86
CA GLN A 233 20.09 12.79 -0.51
C GLN A 233 18.56 12.84 -0.61
N SER A 234 17.85 12.96 0.52
CA SER A 234 16.39 13.05 0.56
C SER A 234 15.89 14.40 0.08
N ALA A 235 14.64 14.44 -0.39
CA ALA A 235 13.98 15.67 -0.81
C ALA A 235 13.85 16.68 0.35
N HIS A 236 13.81 16.21 1.60
CA HIS A 236 13.77 17.07 2.78
C HIS A 236 15.10 17.79 2.98
N ALA A 237 16.21 17.05 3.00
CA ALA A 237 17.54 17.65 3.21
C ALA A 237 17.92 18.60 2.06
N GLU A 238 17.60 18.25 0.82
CA GLU A 238 17.88 19.09 -0.34
C GLU A 238 17.13 20.43 -0.30
N LYS A 239 15.84 20.39 0.08
CA LYS A 239 14.95 21.57 0.02
C LYS A 239 14.98 22.42 1.29
N LEU A 240 15.14 21.79 2.46
CA LEU A 240 15.05 22.47 3.76
C LEU A 240 16.42 22.68 4.43
N LYS A 241 17.47 21.98 3.99
CA LYS A 241 18.85 22.12 4.50
C LYS A 241 18.90 22.04 6.04
N ASP A 242 19.42 23.07 6.69
CA ASP A 242 19.59 23.19 8.15
C ASP A 242 18.26 23.32 8.93
N LYS A 243 17.13 23.54 8.23
CA LYS A 243 15.80 23.60 8.85
C LYS A 243 15.20 22.24 9.16
N VAL A 244 15.83 21.15 8.72
CA VAL A 244 15.42 19.77 8.99
C VAL A 244 16.58 18.94 9.51
N SER A 245 16.29 18.04 10.45
CA SER A 245 17.23 17.18 11.13
C SER A 245 16.59 15.82 11.43
N CYS A 246 17.38 14.84 11.87
CA CYS A 246 16.87 13.53 12.28
C CYS A 246 15.78 13.66 13.35
N GLY A 247 15.89 14.63 14.26
CA GLY A 247 14.94 14.89 15.34
C GLY A 247 13.55 15.37 14.88
N ASN A 248 13.40 15.75 13.61
CA ASN A 248 12.11 16.10 13.04
C ASN A 248 11.30 14.87 12.62
N CYS A 249 11.97 13.73 12.40
CA CYS A 249 11.38 12.46 11.96
C CYS A 249 11.67 11.29 12.91
N HIS A 250 12.32 11.56 14.04
CA HIS A 250 12.56 10.60 15.11
C HIS A 250 12.53 11.35 16.44
N ASN A 251 11.88 10.78 17.45
CA ASN A 251 11.97 11.30 18.80
C ASN A 251 13.04 10.50 19.58
N PRO A 252 14.25 11.04 19.81
CA PRO A 252 15.29 10.33 20.54
C PRO A 252 14.91 10.04 21.99
N HIS A 253 13.94 10.76 22.56
CA HIS A 253 13.42 10.47 23.90
C HIS A 253 12.44 9.30 23.90
N ALA A 254 11.65 9.07 22.84
CA ALA A 254 10.61 8.03 22.80
C ALA A 254 10.96 6.81 21.95
N GLN A 255 12.14 6.76 21.34
CA GLN A 255 12.50 5.69 20.40
C GLN A 255 12.51 4.32 21.13
N PRO A 256 11.78 3.29 20.65
CA PRO A 256 11.70 2.00 21.33
C PRO A 256 13.06 1.26 21.33
N GLN A 257 13.36 0.53 22.42
CA GLN A 257 14.59 -0.25 22.56
C GLN A 257 14.73 -1.39 21.53
N LYS A 258 13.61 -2.02 21.17
CA LYS A 258 13.55 -3.15 20.23
C LYS A 258 12.44 -2.89 19.21
N PRO A 259 12.65 -1.97 18.24
CA PRO A 259 11.62 -1.61 17.28
C PRO A 259 11.13 -2.83 16.47
N GLN A 260 11.96 -3.86 16.31
CA GLN A 260 11.61 -5.10 15.60
C GLN A 260 10.60 -5.98 16.34
N GLN A 261 10.32 -5.69 17.62
CA GLN A 261 9.36 -6.40 18.46
C GLN A 261 8.10 -5.59 18.70
N VAL A 262 8.01 -4.36 18.17
CA VAL A 262 6.85 -3.49 18.30
C VAL A 262 5.89 -3.80 17.15
N ALA A 263 4.58 -3.86 17.45
CA ALA A 263 3.59 -4.06 16.41
C ALA A 263 3.71 -2.98 15.31
N TYR A 264 3.69 -3.41 14.04
CA TYR A 264 3.86 -2.52 12.88
C TYR A 264 2.85 -1.36 12.87
N ALA A 265 1.61 -1.60 13.30
CA ALA A 265 0.59 -0.56 13.40
C ALA A 265 0.98 0.56 14.39
N SER A 266 1.60 0.20 15.52
CA SER A 266 2.07 1.19 16.51
C SER A 266 3.25 2.01 15.98
N LEU A 267 4.19 1.36 15.27
CA LEU A 267 5.26 2.06 14.58
C LEU A 267 4.72 3.00 13.50
N THR A 268 3.72 2.54 12.75
CA THR A 268 3.04 3.34 11.73
C THR A 268 2.42 4.59 12.32
N ALA A 269 1.67 4.46 13.40
CA ALA A 269 1.09 5.61 14.09
C ALA A 269 2.16 6.59 14.58
N MET A 270 3.23 6.09 15.22
CA MET A 270 4.31 6.91 15.77
C MET A 270 5.07 7.70 14.69
N TYR A 271 5.52 7.03 13.62
CA TYR A 271 6.31 7.69 12.57
C TYR A 271 5.44 8.57 11.66
N ASN A 272 4.22 8.14 11.30
CA ASN A 272 3.35 8.97 10.48
C ASN A 272 2.89 10.23 11.22
N ALA A 273 2.71 10.20 12.55
CA ALA A 273 2.40 11.40 13.32
C ALA A 273 3.46 12.50 13.15
N GLN A 274 4.74 12.14 13.06
CA GLN A 274 5.83 13.08 12.85
C GLN A 274 5.79 13.69 11.44
N CYS A 275 5.49 12.88 10.42
CA CYS A 275 5.27 13.40 9.07
C CYS A 275 4.07 14.36 9.04
N LEU A 276 2.93 13.95 9.62
CA LEU A 276 1.68 14.71 9.60
C LEU A 276 1.74 16.00 10.42
N ALA A 277 2.59 16.10 11.43
CA ALA A 277 2.82 17.34 12.18
C ALA A 277 3.24 18.53 11.28
N CYS A 278 3.89 18.23 10.14
CA CYS A 278 4.16 19.22 9.10
C CYS A 278 3.21 19.05 7.91
N HIS A 279 3.01 17.83 7.40
CA HIS A 279 2.31 17.60 6.14
C HIS A 279 0.79 17.82 6.20
N ASP A 280 0.19 17.85 7.39
CA ASP A 280 -1.23 18.18 7.59
C ASP A 280 -1.42 19.66 8.03
N ASN A 281 -0.34 20.46 7.99
CA ASN A 281 -0.35 21.86 8.40
C ASN A 281 0.14 22.77 7.26
N ALA A 282 -0.80 23.24 6.45
CA ALA A 282 -0.51 24.10 5.30
C ALA A 282 0.24 25.39 5.68
N ALA A 283 -0.09 26.00 6.83
CA ALA A 283 0.60 27.20 7.32
C ALA A 283 2.07 26.89 7.64
N LYS A 284 2.33 25.75 8.28
CA LYS A 284 3.69 25.32 8.61
C LYS A 284 4.52 24.99 7.36
N LEU A 285 3.92 24.31 6.39
CA LEU A 285 4.57 24.03 5.10
C LEU A 285 4.89 25.31 4.34
N LYS A 286 3.99 26.29 4.35
CA LYS A 286 4.22 27.60 3.74
C LYS A 286 5.36 28.35 4.42
N GLU A 287 5.42 28.36 5.74
CA GLU A 287 6.53 28.94 6.52
C GLU A 287 7.88 28.28 6.16
N LEU A 288 7.91 26.94 6.07
CA LEU A 288 9.14 26.20 5.81
C LEU A 288 9.62 26.30 4.35
N SER A 289 8.69 26.18 3.40
CA SER A 289 8.99 26.05 1.97
C SER A 289 8.83 27.34 1.16
N GLY A 290 8.15 28.35 1.71
CA GLY A 290 7.77 29.58 1.00
C GLY A 290 6.71 29.38 -0.10
N LYS A 291 6.11 28.19 -0.20
CA LYS A 291 5.13 27.83 -1.24
C LYS A 291 3.83 27.33 -0.63
N ASP A 292 2.74 27.51 -1.36
CA ASP A 292 1.48 26.85 -1.04
C ASP A 292 1.58 25.37 -1.44
N VAL A 293 1.59 24.49 -0.44
CA VAL A 293 1.69 23.04 -0.61
C VAL A 293 0.37 22.43 -0.14
N PRO A 294 -0.27 21.55 -0.95
CA PRO A 294 -1.46 20.83 -0.51
C PRO A 294 -1.18 20.02 0.77
N ASP A 295 -2.19 19.89 1.62
CA ASP A 295 -2.12 18.99 2.78
C ASP A 295 -1.94 17.53 2.35
N ALA A 296 -1.59 16.68 3.33
CA ALA A 296 -1.32 15.27 3.10
C ALA A 296 -2.52 14.57 2.42
N LYS A 297 -3.74 14.81 2.88
CA LYS A 297 -4.93 14.14 2.33
C LYS A 297 -5.17 14.52 0.87
N ALA A 298 -5.10 15.81 0.54
CA ALA A 298 -5.30 16.33 -0.81
C ALA A 298 -4.18 15.87 -1.76
N ALA A 299 -2.93 15.86 -1.30
CA ALA A 299 -1.79 15.37 -2.08
C ALA A 299 -1.91 13.88 -2.42
N HIS A 300 -2.65 13.12 -1.62
CA HIS A 300 -2.88 11.67 -1.74
C HIS A 300 -4.29 11.29 -2.19
N ALA A 301 -5.02 12.18 -2.86
CA ALA A 301 -6.37 11.91 -3.37
C ALA A 301 -6.45 10.72 -4.36
N PHE A 302 -5.31 10.21 -4.84
CA PHE A 302 -5.25 8.99 -5.64
C PHE A 302 -5.46 7.71 -4.81
N LEU A 303 -5.22 7.76 -3.49
CA LEU A 303 -5.50 6.67 -2.58
C LEU A 303 -7.00 6.62 -2.30
N THR A 304 -7.65 5.54 -2.74
CA THR A 304 -9.10 5.31 -2.60
C THR A 304 -9.60 5.51 -1.17
N ASN A 305 -8.80 5.11 -0.17
CA ASN A 305 -9.06 5.43 1.24
C ASN A 305 -7.77 5.87 1.94
N TRP A 306 -7.52 7.18 1.92
CA TRP A 306 -6.40 7.82 2.62
C TRP A 306 -6.32 7.45 4.11
N SER A 307 -7.42 7.46 4.85
CA SER A 307 -7.41 7.27 6.31
C SER A 307 -7.07 5.83 6.70
N ALA A 308 -7.56 4.84 5.95
CA ALA A 308 -7.15 3.46 6.16
C ALA A 308 -5.69 3.25 5.76
N HIS A 309 -5.27 3.82 4.63
CA HIS A 309 -3.90 3.65 4.13
C HIS A 309 -2.86 4.29 5.06
N SER A 310 -3.05 5.54 5.45
CA SER A 310 -2.15 6.28 6.36
C SER A 310 -2.11 5.72 7.78
N ARG A 311 -3.07 4.89 8.21
CA ARG A 311 -3.01 4.16 9.48
C ARG A 311 -2.33 2.80 9.38
N SER A 312 -2.24 2.26 8.17
CA SER A 312 -1.79 0.88 7.93
C SER A 312 -0.43 0.79 7.23
N VAL A 313 0.04 1.89 6.64
CA VAL A 313 1.27 1.96 5.86
C VAL A 313 2.06 3.19 6.30
N MET A 314 3.33 3.01 6.65
CA MET A 314 4.23 4.13 6.96
C MET A 314 4.50 4.97 5.70
N CYS A 315 4.54 6.30 5.82
CA CYS A 315 4.79 7.19 4.67
C CYS A 315 6.09 6.84 3.93
N VAL A 316 7.15 6.46 4.67
CA VAL A 316 8.44 6.06 4.09
C VAL A 316 8.33 4.84 3.16
N GLU A 317 7.35 3.97 3.34
CA GLU A 317 7.17 2.77 2.51
C GLU A 317 6.85 3.12 1.06
N CYS A 318 6.15 4.23 0.84
CA CYS A 318 5.84 4.73 -0.49
C CYS A 318 6.84 5.81 -0.94
N HIS A 319 7.40 6.57 0.00
CA HIS A 319 8.28 7.68 -0.32
C HIS A 319 9.75 7.28 -0.49
N THR A 320 10.14 6.06 -0.13
CA THR A 320 11.46 5.52 -0.43
C THR A 320 11.48 4.83 -1.79
N PRO A 321 12.41 5.17 -2.71
CA PRO A 321 12.52 4.58 -4.04
C PRO A 321 12.50 3.04 -4.00
N VAL A 322 11.83 2.38 -4.96
CA VAL A 322 11.76 0.91 -4.97
C VAL A 322 13.14 0.26 -5.17
N ALA A 323 14.00 0.90 -5.98
CA ALA A 323 15.33 0.40 -6.29
C ALA A 323 16.33 0.51 -5.13
N ASP A 324 16.05 1.33 -4.12
CA ASP A 324 16.91 1.52 -2.95
C ASP A 324 16.12 1.22 -1.67
N PRO A 325 16.43 0.15 -0.92
CA PRO A 325 15.69 -0.19 0.28
C PRO A 325 15.98 0.74 1.47
N ASN A 326 16.84 1.75 1.31
CA ASN A 326 17.18 2.68 2.39
C ASN A 326 16.04 3.67 2.66
N ASP A 327 15.27 3.40 3.72
CA ASP A 327 14.14 4.19 4.21
C ASP A 327 14.45 5.66 4.52
N HIS A 328 15.73 6.01 4.73
CA HIS A 328 16.16 7.39 4.95
C HIS A 328 16.32 8.19 3.64
N LEU A 329 16.32 7.53 2.47
CA LEU A 329 16.25 8.18 1.17
C LEU A 329 14.79 8.54 0.83
N ILE A 330 14.27 9.56 1.53
CA ILE A 330 12.87 9.99 1.36
C ILE A 330 12.74 10.87 0.11
N GLY A 331 12.12 10.32 -0.92
CA GLY A 331 11.84 10.98 -2.19
C GLY A 331 10.66 11.93 -2.16
N GLU A 332 10.50 12.68 -3.24
CA GLU A 332 9.39 13.61 -3.41
C GLU A 332 8.16 12.96 -4.05
N LYS A 333 7.05 13.69 -4.16
CA LYS A 333 5.77 13.21 -4.71
C LYS A 333 5.91 12.45 -6.03
N LYS A 334 6.78 12.89 -6.94
CA LYS A 334 6.91 12.32 -8.28
C LYS A 334 7.65 10.97 -8.30
N THR A 335 8.45 10.70 -7.27
CA THR A 335 9.23 9.46 -7.11
C THR A 335 8.57 8.48 -6.16
N ALA A 336 7.49 8.90 -5.49
CA ALA A 336 6.73 8.04 -4.59
C ALA A 336 6.05 6.89 -5.36
N VAL A 337 5.99 5.72 -4.75
CA VAL A 337 5.31 4.55 -5.28
C VAL A 337 3.81 4.84 -5.38
N ARG A 338 3.30 4.82 -6.61
CA ARG A 338 1.86 4.99 -6.90
C ARG A 338 1.22 3.77 -7.54
N ASP A 339 2.03 2.86 -8.06
CA ASP A 339 1.53 1.60 -8.58
C ASP A 339 1.12 0.70 -7.42
N CYS A 340 -0.19 0.55 -7.24
CA CYS A 340 -0.79 -0.25 -6.20
C CYS A 340 -0.26 -1.69 -6.22
N ALA A 341 -0.06 -2.29 -7.41
CA ALA A 341 0.37 -3.68 -7.56
C ALA A 341 1.70 -3.95 -6.84
N THR A 342 2.58 -2.96 -6.77
CA THR A 342 3.86 -3.03 -6.02
C THR A 342 3.68 -3.50 -4.57
N CYS A 343 2.59 -3.09 -3.90
CA CYS A 343 2.30 -3.46 -2.51
C CYS A 343 1.13 -4.46 -2.39
N HIS A 344 0.34 -4.60 -3.44
CA HIS A 344 -0.93 -5.32 -3.47
C HIS A 344 -0.91 -6.57 -4.35
N THR A 345 0.28 -7.14 -4.50
CA THR A 345 0.55 -8.40 -5.17
C THR A 345 0.74 -9.54 -4.16
N ASP A 346 1.13 -10.72 -4.63
CA ASP A 346 1.42 -11.88 -3.78
C ASP A 346 2.45 -11.53 -2.69
N PRO A 347 2.33 -12.09 -1.46
CA PRO A 347 3.19 -11.74 -0.33
C PRO A 347 4.70 -11.81 -0.61
N GLY A 348 5.13 -12.74 -1.49
CA GLY A 348 6.54 -12.89 -1.86
C GLY A 348 7.11 -11.79 -2.78
N LYS A 349 6.26 -10.92 -3.34
CA LYS A 349 6.64 -9.81 -4.24
C LYS A 349 6.19 -8.44 -3.72
N SER A 350 5.38 -8.42 -2.66
CA SER A 350 4.82 -7.20 -2.11
C SER A 350 5.88 -6.38 -1.37
N LEU A 351 6.07 -5.13 -1.79
CA LEU A 351 7.05 -4.21 -1.20
C LEU A 351 6.75 -3.91 0.27
N ILE A 352 5.48 -3.75 0.65
CA ILE A 352 5.09 -3.54 2.05
C ILE A 352 5.44 -4.75 2.89
N VAL A 353 5.29 -5.97 2.36
CA VAL A 353 5.71 -7.19 3.08
C VAL A 353 7.21 -7.17 3.27
N VAL A 354 7.99 -6.95 2.20
CA VAL A 354 9.46 -6.92 2.26
C VAL A 354 9.97 -5.88 3.27
N ARG A 355 9.38 -4.69 3.31
CA ARG A 355 9.81 -3.59 4.19
C ARG A 355 9.25 -3.66 5.62
N ALA A 356 8.06 -4.24 5.82
CA ALA A 356 7.44 -4.37 7.14
C ALA A 356 7.90 -5.62 7.92
N THR A 357 8.33 -6.69 7.23
CA THR A 357 8.76 -7.97 7.86
C THR A 357 9.86 -7.81 8.94
N PRO A 358 10.85 -6.91 8.79
CA PRO A 358 11.85 -6.66 9.84
C PRO A 358 11.26 -6.14 11.16
N HIS A 359 10.03 -5.61 11.15
CA HIS A 359 9.43 -4.91 12.29
C HIS A 359 8.48 -5.76 13.14
N THR A 360 8.13 -6.98 12.71
CA THR A 360 7.00 -7.71 13.30
C THR A 360 7.38 -8.93 14.14
N GLY A 361 8.66 -9.17 14.45
CA GLY A 361 9.08 -10.30 15.27
C GLY A 361 8.56 -11.67 14.77
N GLY A 362 8.35 -11.82 13.46
CA GLY A 362 7.78 -13.03 12.86
C GLY A 362 6.25 -13.06 12.75
N ALA A 363 5.52 -12.03 13.20
CA ALA A 363 4.10 -11.87 12.88
C ALA A 363 3.95 -11.40 11.41
N ALA A 364 3.04 -12.01 10.66
CA ALA A 364 2.80 -11.61 9.26
C ALA A 364 2.40 -10.12 9.20
N PRO A 365 3.03 -9.29 8.34
CA PRO A 365 2.66 -7.90 8.20
C PRO A 365 1.20 -7.81 7.73
N VAL A 366 0.44 -6.94 8.41
CA VAL A 366 -0.91 -6.44 8.08
C VAL A 366 -1.70 -7.32 7.09
N THR A 367 -2.24 -8.45 7.56
CA THR A 367 -3.13 -9.32 6.78
C THR A 367 -4.50 -8.67 6.50
N SER A 368 -4.79 -7.49 7.06
CA SER A 368 -6.11 -6.86 6.99
C SER A 368 -6.27 -5.86 5.84
N GLY A 369 -5.23 -5.60 5.04
CA GLY A 369 -5.21 -4.44 4.13
C GLY A 369 -5.75 -4.69 2.72
N TYR A 370 -5.29 -5.74 2.04
CA TYR A 370 -5.68 -6.05 0.66
C TYR A 370 -5.12 -7.41 0.24
N PHE A 371 -6.01 -8.33 -0.10
CA PHE A 371 -5.70 -9.56 -0.82
C PHE A 371 -5.88 -9.31 -2.31
N PRO A 372 -5.11 -9.97 -3.19
CA PRO A 372 -5.27 -9.76 -4.62
C PRO A 372 -6.74 -10.02 -5.00
N PRO A 373 -7.41 -9.15 -5.78
CA PRO A 373 -8.86 -9.19 -5.91
C PRO A 373 -9.40 -10.51 -6.45
N ASN A 374 -8.60 -11.26 -7.22
CA ASN A 374 -8.88 -12.61 -7.68
C ASN A 374 -9.00 -13.66 -6.54
N GLN A 375 -8.45 -13.37 -5.35
CA GLN A 375 -8.56 -14.21 -4.15
C GLN A 375 -9.80 -13.90 -3.31
N VAL A 376 -10.53 -12.81 -3.60
CA VAL A 376 -11.84 -12.57 -3.01
C VAL A 376 -12.88 -13.36 -3.79
N ALA A 377 -13.47 -14.40 -3.18
CA ALA A 377 -14.39 -15.34 -3.81
C ALA A 377 -13.80 -16.06 -5.05
N PRO A 378 -12.72 -16.84 -4.89
CA PRO A 378 -12.02 -17.48 -6.01
C PRO A 378 -12.89 -18.54 -6.69
N VAL A 379 -13.67 -19.29 -5.91
CA VAL A 379 -14.65 -20.27 -6.42
C VAL A 379 -15.68 -19.59 -7.33
N LEU A 380 -16.23 -18.45 -6.92
CA LEU A 380 -17.20 -17.70 -7.72
C LEU A 380 -16.60 -17.23 -9.05
N SER A 381 -15.31 -16.89 -9.06
CA SER A 381 -14.62 -16.49 -10.29
C SER A 381 -14.40 -17.63 -11.24
N ALA A 382 -13.95 -18.78 -10.71
CA ALA A 382 -13.77 -19.99 -11.51
C ALA A 382 -15.12 -20.42 -12.12
N VAL A 383 -16.16 -20.56 -11.29
CA VAL A 383 -17.51 -20.94 -11.72
C VAL A 383 -18.06 -19.94 -12.74
N GLY A 384 -17.98 -18.64 -12.45
CA GLY A 384 -18.45 -17.59 -13.34
C GLY A 384 -17.72 -17.57 -14.68
N GLY A 385 -16.40 -17.67 -14.67
CA GLY A 385 -15.58 -17.75 -15.88
C GLY A 385 -15.90 -18.98 -16.73
N THR A 386 -16.03 -20.15 -16.12
CA THR A 386 -16.43 -21.38 -16.81
C THR A 386 -17.83 -21.26 -17.40
N ALA A 387 -18.79 -20.71 -16.65
CA ALA A 387 -20.16 -20.52 -17.13
C ALA A 387 -20.22 -19.58 -18.33
N VAL A 388 -19.54 -18.42 -18.27
CA VAL A 388 -19.51 -17.45 -19.39
C VAL A 388 -18.84 -18.05 -20.62
N SER A 389 -17.69 -18.71 -20.46
CA SER A 389 -17.00 -19.40 -21.55
C SER A 389 -17.84 -20.52 -22.16
N GLY A 390 -18.56 -21.29 -21.33
CA GLY A 390 -19.46 -22.34 -21.78
C GLY A 390 -20.65 -21.79 -22.59
N VAL A 391 -21.29 -20.72 -22.12
CA VAL A 391 -22.38 -20.06 -22.87
C VAL A 391 -21.88 -19.42 -24.16
N PHE A 392 -20.68 -18.84 -24.15
CA PHE A 392 -20.05 -18.31 -25.36
C PHE A 392 -19.77 -19.42 -26.39
N ALA A 393 -19.19 -20.54 -25.96
CA ALA A 393 -18.97 -21.71 -26.81
C ALA A 393 -20.30 -22.26 -27.36
N LEU A 394 -21.34 -22.36 -26.52
CA LEU A 394 -22.68 -22.77 -26.94
C LEU A 394 -23.26 -21.82 -28.00
N ALA A 395 -23.14 -20.50 -27.80
CA ALA A 395 -23.61 -19.51 -28.77
C ALA A 395 -22.88 -19.62 -30.11
N LEU A 396 -21.57 -19.87 -30.10
CA LEU A 396 -20.78 -20.11 -31.30
C LEU A 396 -21.21 -21.39 -32.01
N LEU A 397 -21.31 -22.51 -31.30
CA LEU A 397 -21.76 -23.79 -31.86
C LEU A 397 -23.18 -23.70 -32.43
N HIS A 398 -24.08 -23.04 -31.71
CA HIS A 398 -25.45 -22.79 -32.16
C HIS A 398 -25.46 -21.93 -33.43
N GLY A 399 -24.68 -20.84 -33.45
CA GLY A 399 -24.49 -19.99 -34.62
C GLY A 399 -23.97 -20.74 -35.85
N LEU A 400 -22.95 -21.58 -35.67
CA LEU A 400 -22.38 -22.45 -36.73
C LEU A 400 -23.40 -23.46 -37.24
N GLY A 401 -24.12 -24.14 -36.34
CA GLY A 401 -25.17 -25.09 -36.71
C GLY A 401 -26.30 -24.44 -37.50
N ARG A 402 -26.53 -23.13 -37.31
CA ARG A 402 -27.50 -22.35 -38.06
C ARG A 402 -27.00 -21.87 -39.42
N ALA A 403 -25.68 -21.85 -39.64
CA ALA A 403 -25.06 -21.47 -40.91
C ALA A 403 -25.10 -22.61 -41.95
N LEU A 404 -25.03 -23.88 -41.53
CA LEU A 404 -25.04 -25.04 -42.43
C LEU A 404 -26.34 -25.24 -43.23
N PRO A 405 -27.56 -25.12 -42.66
CA PRO A 405 -28.81 -25.36 -43.39
C PRO A 405 -29.40 -24.10 -44.03
N ARG A 406 -28.67 -22.98 -44.10
CA ARG A 406 -29.25 -21.66 -44.39
C ARG A 406 -29.69 -21.55 -45.87
N ARG A 407 -30.95 -21.88 -46.16
CA ARG A 407 -31.64 -21.38 -47.36
C ARG A 407 -31.60 -19.85 -47.31
N ARG A 408 -31.02 -19.20 -48.33
CA ARG A 408 -31.09 -17.74 -48.47
C ARG A 408 -32.57 -17.35 -48.55
N HIS A 409 -33.01 -16.45 -47.68
CA HIS A 409 -34.28 -15.77 -47.88
C HIS A 409 -34.16 -14.94 -49.16
N THR A 410 -34.93 -15.33 -50.19
CA THR A 410 -35.00 -14.66 -51.51
C THR A 410 -36.19 -13.71 -51.62
N GLY A 411 -36.93 -13.48 -50.52
CA GLY A 411 -38.07 -12.56 -50.49
C GLY A 411 -37.67 -11.11 -50.23
N ALA A 412 -38.45 -10.16 -50.75
CA ALA A 412 -38.29 -8.74 -50.48
C ALA A 412 -38.47 -8.45 -48.97
N LEU A 413 -37.59 -7.60 -48.41
CA LEU A 413 -37.66 -7.13 -47.03
C LEU A 413 -38.37 -5.77 -46.98
N VAL A 414 -39.31 -5.60 -46.05
CA VAL A 414 -39.95 -4.31 -45.74
C VAL A 414 -39.26 -3.69 -44.54
N SER A 415 -39.13 -2.36 -44.55
CA SER A 415 -38.45 -1.59 -43.52
C SER A 415 -39.42 -0.63 -42.81
N GLU A 416 -39.71 -0.88 -41.54
CA GLU A 416 -40.63 -0.07 -40.73
C GLU A 416 -39.93 0.64 -39.59
N TYR A 417 -40.33 1.89 -39.30
CA TYR A 417 -39.75 2.64 -38.19
C TYR A 417 -40.29 2.13 -36.85
N MET A 418 -39.41 1.55 -36.03
CA MET A 418 -39.81 0.79 -34.85
C MET A 418 -39.15 1.28 -33.55
N TYR A 419 -37.92 1.80 -33.63
CA TYR A 419 -37.14 2.18 -32.44
C TYR A 419 -36.93 3.70 -32.39
N PRO A 420 -37.51 4.43 -31.42
CA PRO A 420 -37.35 5.88 -31.29
C PRO A 420 -35.89 6.31 -31.04
N ALA A 421 -35.51 7.51 -31.52
CA ALA A 421 -34.14 8.02 -31.42
C ALA A 421 -33.57 8.02 -30.00
N PHE A 422 -34.36 8.43 -29.00
CA PHE A 422 -33.93 8.40 -27.60
C PHE A 422 -33.58 6.99 -27.12
N VAL A 423 -34.41 5.99 -27.46
CA VAL A 423 -34.18 4.59 -27.08
C VAL A 423 -32.87 4.10 -27.69
N ARG A 424 -32.56 4.50 -28.93
CA ARG A 424 -31.31 4.15 -29.58
C ARG A 424 -30.11 4.83 -28.93
N ALA A 425 -30.18 6.13 -28.68
CA ALA A 425 -29.10 6.87 -28.04
C ALA A 425 -28.76 6.29 -26.66
N THR A 426 -29.76 6.14 -25.79
CA THR A 426 -29.57 5.59 -24.44
C THR A 426 -29.09 4.14 -24.45
N HIS A 427 -29.53 3.33 -25.40
CA HIS A 427 -29.03 1.97 -25.58
C HIS A 427 -27.54 1.94 -25.95
N TRP A 428 -27.10 2.75 -26.93
CA TRP A 428 -25.69 2.75 -27.35
C TRP A 428 -24.76 3.35 -26.29
N VAL A 429 -25.22 4.36 -25.56
CA VAL A 429 -24.52 4.85 -24.36
C VAL A 429 -24.41 3.72 -23.32
N ASN A 430 -25.50 3.01 -23.04
CA ASN A 430 -25.50 1.87 -22.12
C ASN A 430 -24.52 0.78 -22.57
N ALA A 431 -24.52 0.43 -23.86
CA ALA A 431 -23.64 -0.59 -24.42
C ALA A 431 -22.15 -0.21 -24.29
N ALA A 432 -21.80 1.04 -24.60
CA ALA A 432 -20.44 1.55 -24.44
C ALA A 432 -20.00 1.51 -22.96
N LEU A 433 -20.87 1.94 -22.05
CA LEU A 433 -20.59 1.92 -20.61
C LEU A 433 -20.44 0.49 -20.08
N PHE A 434 -21.27 -0.46 -20.51
CA PHE A 434 -21.16 -1.88 -20.12
C PHE A 434 -19.83 -2.49 -20.56
N LEU A 435 -19.37 -2.18 -21.77
CA LEU A 435 -18.06 -2.65 -22.27
C LEU A 435 -16.90 -2.07 -21.44
N LEU A 436 -16.93 -0.76 -21.17
CA LEU A 436 -15.91 -0.10 -20.36
C LEU A 436 -15.91 -0.62 -18.91
N LEU A 437 -17.09 -0.81 -18.31
CA LEU A 437 -17.24 -1.37 -16.97
C LEU A 437 -16.76 -2.82 -16.90
N GLY A 438 -17.08 -3.64 -17.90
CA GLY A 438 -16.58 -5.01 -18.00
C GLY A 438 -15.06 -5.07 -18.09
N TYR A 439 -14.45 -4.28 -18.97
CA TYR A 439 -12.99 -4.22 -19.12
C TYR A 439 -12.27 -3.70 -17.87
N THR A 440 -12.77 -2.60 -17.30
CA THR A 440 -12.18 -2.02 -16.08
C THR A 440 -12.40 -2.91 -14.87
N GLY A 441 -13.56 -3.56 -14.73
CA GLY A 441 -13.84 -4.52 -13.65
C GLY A 441 -12.96 -5.76 -13.73
N LEU A 442 -12.73 -6.29 -14.95
CA LEU A 442 -11.74 -7.35 -15.18
C LEU A 442 -10.32 -6.88 -14.88
N SER A 443 -9.95 -5.64 -15.25
CA SER A 443 -8.62 -5.07 -14.94
C SER A 443 -8.38 -4.94 -13.44
N VAL A 444 -9.39 -4.48 -12.67
CA VAL A 444 -9.32 -4.46 -11.20
C VAL A 444 -9.13 -5.88 -10.67
N ARG A 445 -9.83 -6.87 -11.24
CA ARG A 445 -9.76 -8.26 -10.76
C ARG A 445 -8.44 -8.95 -11.07
N PHE A 446 -7.87 -8.67 -12.24
CA PHE A 446 -6.68 -9.31 -12.79
C PHE A 446 -5.57 -8.27 -13.02
N THR A 447 -5.28 -7.45 -12.00
CA THR A 447 -4.33 -6.32 -12.12
C THR A 447 -2.91 -6.73 -12.53
N GLU A 448 -2.52 -7.98 -12.31
CA GLU A 448 -1.21 -8.54 -12.67
C GLU A 448 -1.13 -8.97 -14.14
N ALA A 449 -2.26 -9.03 -14.84
CA ALA A 449 -2.29 -9.44 -16.23
C ALA A 449 -1.70 -8.32 -17.11
N SER A 450 -0.90 -8.69 -18.12
CA SER A 450 -0.24 -7.74 -19.01
C SER A 450 -1.19 -6.84 -19.82
N TRP A 451 -2.45 -7.24 -19.98
CA TRP A 451 -3.49 -6.47 -20.65
C TRP A 451 -4.29 -5.55 -19.72
N ALA A 452 -4.14 -5.71 -18.40
CA ALA A 452 -4.92 -4.98 -17.43
C ALA A 452 -4.45 -3.53 -17.33
N LEU A 453 -5.39 -2.62 -17.12
CA LEU A 453 -5.06 -1.28 -16.67
C LEU A 453 -4.49 -1.35 -15.24
N GLY A 454 -3.52 -0.49 -14.92
CA GLY A 454 -3.08 -0.31 -13.54
C GLY A 454 -4.26 0.01 -12.61
N LEU A 455 -4.22 -0.51 -11.37
CA LEU A 455 -5.36 -0.51 -10.45
C LEU A 455 -5.99 0.88 -10.22
N GLU A 456 -5.16 1.94 -10.14
CA GLU A 456 -5.64 3.33 -9.99
C GLU A 456 -6.52 3.74 -11.18
N ALA A 457 -6.02 3.56 -12.41
CA ALA A 457 -6.73 3.91 -13.63
C ALA A 457 -8.00 3.05 -13.80
N ALA A 458 -7.88 1.73 -13.57
CA ALA A 458 -8.99 0.79 -13.67
C ALA A 458 -10.14 1.20 -12.74
N THR A 459 -9.85 1.43 -11.46
CA THR A 459 -10.86 1.78 -10.45
C THR A 459 -11.49 3.15 -10.74
N ARG A 460 -10.68 4.14 -11.13
CA ARG A 460 -11.18 5.49 -11.43
C ARG A 460 -12.15 5.50 -12.60
N ILE A 461 -11.79 4.83 -13.70
CA ILE A 461 -12.64 4.73 -14.88
C ILE A 461 -13.89 3.92 -14.54
N HIS A 462 -13.76 2.81 -13.81
CA HIS A 462 -14.89 1.98 -13.40
C HIS A 462 -15.93 2.79 -12.59
N ASN A 463 -15.48 3.55 -11.59
CA ASN A 463 -16.37 4.35 -10.74
C ASN A 463 -17.11 5.43 -11.54
N VAL A 464 -16.39 6.15 -12.41
CA VAL A 464 -17.00 7.18 -13.27
C VAL A 464 -18.03 6.55 -14.21
N CYS A 465 -17.67 5.46 -14.89
CA CYS A 465 -18.60 4.76 -15.78
C CYS A 465 -19.80 4.19 -15.03
N GLY A 466 -19.64 3.74 -13.78
CA GLY A 466 -20.73 3.22 -12.95
C GLY A 466 -21.74 4.31 -12.59
N VAL A 467 -21.27 5.51 -12.25
CA VAL A 467 -22.13 6.67 -12.01
C VAL A 467 -22.83 7.10 -13.30
N LEU A 468 -22.12 7.17 -14.43
CA LEU A 468 -22.72 7.49 -15.73
C LEU A 468 -23.78 6.46 -16.14
N LEU A 469 -23.55 5.17 -15.85
CA LEU A 469 -24.52 4.10 -16.09
C LEU A 469 -25.78 4.30 -15.25
N ALA A 470 -25.63 4.64 -13.96
CA ALA A 470 -26.75 4.94 -13.08
C ALA A 470 -27.58 6.11 -13.63
N LEU A 471 -26.94 7.21 -13.99
CA LEU A 471 -27.61 8.39 -14.55
C LEU A 471 -28.35 8.07 -15.86
N ASN A 472 -27.72 7.31 -16.77
CA ASN A 472 -28.35 6.88 -18.03
C ASN A 472 -29.56 5.97 -17.76
N PHE A 473 -29.47 5.06 -16.80
CA PHE A 473 -30.57 4.19 -16.40
C PHE A 473 -31.75 4.98 -15.82
N PHE A 474 -31.50 5.91 -14.88
CA PHE A 474 -32.57 6.74 -14.32
C PHE A 474 -33.23 7.62 -15.38
N ALA A 475 -32.44 8.25 -16.28
CA ALA A 475 -32.99 9.03 -17.38
C ALA A 475 -33.89 8.18 -18.30
N TYR A 476 -33.48 6.94 -18.57
CA TYR A 476 -34.28 6.00 -19.34
C TYR A 476 -35.59 5.63 -18.62
N VAL A 477 -35.53 5.28 -17.34
CA VAL A 477 -36.69 4.92 -16.51
C VAL A 477 -37.70 6.06 -16.46
N ILE A 478 -37.25 7.29 -16.16
CA ILE A 478 -38.10 8.48 -16.07
C ILE A 478 -38.85 8.69 -17.37
N ARG A 479 -38.15 8.66 -18.51
CA ARG A 479 -38.81 8.81 -19.82
C ARG A 479 -39.76 7.65 -20.11
N ALA A 480 -39.35 6.41 -19.86
CA ALA A 480 -40.16 5.23 -20.15
C ALA A 480 -41.48 5.23 -19.37
N VAL A 481 -41.46 5.74 -18.13
CA VAL A 481 -42.66 5.95 -17.31
C VAL A 481 -43.47 7.12 -17.84
N ALA A 482 -42.84 8.28 -18.10
CA ALA A 482 -43.52 9.49 -18.55
C ALA A 482 -44.21 9.34 -19.92
N THR A 483 -43.63 8.58 -20.86
CA THR A 483 -44.22 8.34 -22.18
C THR A 483 -45.11 7.10 -22.25
N GLY A 484 -45.22 6.32 -21.16
CA GLY A 484 -45.94 5.05 -21.14
C GLY A 484 -45.26 3.91 -21.91
N ASP A 485 -44.05 4.14 -22.45
CA ASP A 485 -43.25 3.13 -23.18
C ASP A 485 -42.97 1.89 -22.32
N ILE A 486 -43.00 2.02 -20.98
CA ILE A 486 -42.79 0.92 -20.04
C ILE A 486 -43.78 -0.24 -20.23
N ARG A 487 -44.97 0.01 -20.80
CA ARG A 487 -45.98 -1.03 -21.11
C ARG A 487 -45.46 -2.11 -22.06
N GLN A 488 -44.45 -1.81 -22.88
CA GLN A 488 -43.80 -2.78 -23.76
C GLN A 488 -43.10 -3.91 -22.98
N TYR A 489 -42.72 -3.67 -21.73
CA TYR A 489 -41.99 -4.61 -20.87
C TYR A 489 -42.89 -5.44 -19.95
N LEU A 490 -44.03 -4.89 -19.51
CA LEU A 490 -44.97 -5.56 -18.59
C LEU A 490 -45.67 -6.76 -19.23
N PRO A 491 -45.88 -7.92 -18.58
CA PRO A 491 -46.58 -9.05 -19.20
C PRO A 491 -48.01 -8.66 -19.64
N GLY A 492 -48.45 -9.12 -20.82
CA GLY A 492 -49.82 -8.90 -21.31
C GLY A 492 -50.83 -9.91 -20.75
N GLU A 493 -52.12 -9.74 -21.06
CA GLU A 493 -53.23 -10.55 -20.52
C GLU A 493 -53.15 -12.06 -20.86
N GLN A 494 -52.39 -12.44 -21.89
CA GLN A 494 -52.09 -13.85 -22.22
C GLN A 494 -50.92 -14.41 -21.38
N GLY A 495 -50.94 -14.19 -20.07
CA GLY A 495 -49.90 -14.61 -19.14
C GLY A 495 -49.74 -16.13 -19.02
N GLY A 496 -48.50 -16.60 -18.80
CA GLY A 496 -48.22 -18.02 -18.50
C GLY A 496 -46.89 -18.53 -19.05
N LEU A 497 -46.55 -19.79 -18.71
CA LEU A 497 -45.31 -20.44 -19.15
C LEU A 497 -45.36 -20.92 -20.61
N ARG A 498 -46.57 -21.10 -21.18
CA ARG A 498 -46.75 -21.66 -22.53
C ARG A 498 -46.09 -20.83 -23.66
N PRO A 499 -46.27 -19.49 -23.74
CA PRO A 499 -45.57 -18.66 -24.74
C PRO A 499 -44.04 -18.70 -24.59
N LEU A 500 -43.55 -18.80 -23.35
CA LEU A 500 -42.11 -18.91 -23.07
C LEU A 500 -41.55 -20.24 -23.57
N LEU A 501 -42.24 -21.36 -23.28
CA LEU A 501 -41.86 -22.69 -23.74
C LEU A 501 -41.89 -22.82 -25.26
N LEU A 502 -42.90 -22.21 -25.92
CA LEU A 502 -43.00 -22.21 -27.38
C LEU A 502 -41.82 -21.45 -28.01
N GLN A 503 -41.49 -20.27 -27.47
CA GLN A 503 -40.35 -19.48 -27.92
C GLN A 503 -39.01 -20.19 -27.64
N ALA A 504 -38.87 -20.87 -26.50
CA ALA A 504 -37.68 -21.66 -26.17
C ALA A 504 -37.51 -22.84 -27.13
N ARG A 505 -38.58 -23.59 -27.41
CA ARG A 505 -38.58 -24.69 -28.39
C ARG A 505 -38.17 -24.19 -29.79
N TYR A 506 -38.62 -23.01 -30.18
CA TYR A 506 -38.19 -22.39 -31.43
C TYR A 506 -36.67 -22.18 -31.46
N TYR A 507 -36.08 -21.53 -30.45
CA TYR A 507 -34.63 -21.31 -30.40
C TYR A 507 -33.80 -22.60 -30.29
N CYS A 508 -34.30 -23.62 -29.59
CA CYS A 508 -33.58 -24.89 -29.44
C CYS A 508 -33.69 -25.80 -30.68
N ARG A 509 -34.77 -25.70 -31.45
CA ARG A 509 -35.11 -26.70 -32.46
C ARG A 509 -35.69 -26.12 -33.75
N GLY A 510 -36.66 -25.21 -33.66
CA GLY A 510 -37.36 -24.67 -34.83
C GLY A 510 -36.49 -23.79 -35.72
N ILE A 511 -35.60 -23.01 -35.14
CA ILE A 511 -34.71 -22.09 -35.85
C ILE A 511 -33.72 -22.81 -36.78
N PHE A 512 -33.32 -24.05 -36.45
CA PHE A 512 -32.47 -24.87 -37.31
C PHE A 512 -33.23 -25.49 -38.49
N ARG A 513 -34.56 -25.62 -38.37
CA ARG A 513 -35.44 -26.08 -39.45
C ARG A 513 -35.93 -24.95 -40.36
N GLY A 514 -35.58 -23.71 -40.07
CA GLY A 514 -36.12 -22.55 -40.78
C GLY A 514 -37.62 -22.35 -40.57
N GLU A 515 -38.16 -22.79 -39.42
CA GLU A 515 -39.54 -22.51 -39.04
C GLU A 515 -39.77 -20.99 -38.92
N ALA A 516 -41.01 -20.55 -39.15
CA ALA A 516 -41.38 -19.16 -38.94
C ALA A 516 -41.28 -18.77 -37.46
N HIS A 517 -40.89 -17.52 -37.18
CA HIS A 517 -40.76 -17.05 -35.80
C HIS A 517 -42.15 -17.00 -35.11
N PRO A 518 -42.37 -17.65 -33.95
CA PRO A 518 -43.71 -17.80 -33.37
C PRO A 518 -44.39 -16.48 -32.98
N TYR A 519 -43.56 -15.49 -32.64
CA TYR A 519 -43.99 -14.17 -32.20
C TYR A 519 -43.21 -13.09 -32.95
N PRO A 520 -43.60 -12.72 -34.19
CA PRO A 520 -42.93 -11.65 -34.93
C PRO A 520 -43.06 -10.32 -34.18
N ALA A 521 -42.09 -9.44 -34.42
CA ALA A 521 -42.02 -8.13 -33.78
C ALA A 521 -42.99 -7.17 -34.50
N THR A 522 -43.84 -6.48 -33.72
CA THR A 522 -44.79 -5.49 -34.21
C THR A 522 -44.61 -4.18 -33.44
N LEU A 523 -45.17 -3.06 -33.94
CA LEU A 523 -45.11 -1.77 -33.24
C LEU A 523 -45.66 -1.83 -31.82
N GLU A 524 -46.72 -2.62 -31.60
CA GLU A 524 -47.35 -2.85 -30.30
C GLU A 524 -46.57 -3.84 -29.43
N ARG A 525 -45.90 -4.82 -30.06
CA ARG A 525 -45.15 -5.88 -29.38
C ARG A 525 -43.76 -6.03 -30.00
N ARG A 526 -42.82 -5.22 -29.49
CA ARG A 526 -41.43 -5.20 -29.98
C ARG A 526 -40.60 -6.42 -29.60
N PHE A 527 -40.99 -7.10 -28.52
CA PHE A 527 -40.21 -8.19 -27.93
C PHE A 527 -40.98 -9.50 -27.97
N ASN A 528 -40.28 -10.58 -28.25
CA ASN A 528 -40.84 -11.91 -28.07
C ASN A 528 -41.02 -12.23 -26.57
N PRO A 529 -41.84 -13.22 -26.18
CA PRO A 529 -42.13 -13.50 -24.77
C PRO A 529 -40.89 -13.75 -23.91
N LEU A 530 -39.88 -14.46 -24.46
CA LEU A 530 -38.65 -14.79 -23.75
C LEU A 530 -37.78 -13.54 -23.53
N GLN A 531 -37.60 -12.72 -24.58
CA GLN A 531 -36.90 -11.44 -24.53
C GLN A 531 -37.57 -10.46 -23.57
N ARG A 532 -38.91 -10.35 -23.63
CA ARG A 532 -39.69 -9.47 -22.76
C ARG A 532 -39.47 -9.81 -21.28
N MET A 533 -39.56 -11.10 -20.93
CA MET A 533 -39.32 -11.56 -19.56
C MET A 533 -37.87 -11.30 -19.13
N ALA A 534 -36.89 -11.64 -19.98
CA ALA A 534 -35.48 -11.40 -19.68
C ALA A 534 -35.19 -9.91 -19.46
N TYR A 535 -35.72 -9.03 -20.31
CA TYR A 535 -35.55 -7.59 -20.18
C TYR A 535 -36.27 -7.03 -18.96
N LEU A 536 -37.44 -7.57 -18.60
CA LEU A 536 -38.14 -7.18 -17.37
C LEU A 536 -37.32 -7.53 -16.13
N VAL A 537 -36.75 -8.73 -16.07
CA VAL A 537 -35.86 -9.14 -14.96
C VAL A 537 -34.61 -8.27 -14.91
N VAL A 538 -33.95 -8.03 -16.04
CA VAL A 538 -32.79 -7.14 -16.13
C VAL A 538 -33.16 -5.72 -15.68
N PHE A 539 -34.32 -5.22 -16.06
CA PHE A 539 -34.75 -3.86 -15.76
C PHE A 539 -35.18 -3.66 -14.30
N LEU A 540 -35.98 -4.58 -13.74
CA LEU A 540 -36.54 -4.45 -12.39
C LEU A 540 -35.65 -5.01 -11.28
N VAL A 541 -34.81 -5.99 -11.59
CA VAL A 541 -33.96 -6.66 -10.59
C VAL A 541 -32.50 -6.45 -10.93
N GLY A 542 -32.09 -6.81 -12.15
CA GLY A 542 -30.68 -6.81 -12.53
C GLY A 542 -30.00 -5.46 -12.36
N MET A 543 -30.53 -4.43 -13.04
CA MET A 543 -29.97 -3.08 -13.05
C MET A 543 -30.01 -2.44 -11.65
N PRO A 544 -31.14 -2.47 -10.90
CA PRO A 544 -31.16 -1.96 -9.52
C PRO A 544 -30.14 -2.64 -8.61
N VAL A 545 -30.00 -3.97 -8.67
CA VAL A 545 -29.01 -4.71 -7.85
C VAL A 545 -27.59 -4.37 -8.27
N LEU A 546 -27.30 -4.29 -9.57
CA LEU A 546 -25.98 -3.91 -10.09
C LEU A 546 -25.59 -2.50 -9.61
N LEU A 547 -26.49 -1.54 -9.77
CA LEU A 547 -26.26 -0.14 -9.39
C LEU A 547 -26.16 0.03 -7.87
N ALA A 548 -27.04 -0.60 -7.10
CA ALA A 548 -27.01 -0.54 -5.64
C ALA A 548 -25.73 -1.17 -5.08
N SER A 549 -25.37 -2.38 -5.53
CA SER A 549 -24.13 -3.03 -5.09
C SER A 549 -22.89 -2.24 -5.49
N GLY A 550 -22.86 -1.64 -6.69
CA GLY A 550 -21.78 -0.74 -7.11
C GLY A 550 -21.68 0.51 -6.23
N LEU A 551 -22.79 1.20 -5.98
CA LEU A 551 -22.84 2.41 -5.17
C LEU A 551 -22.44 2.17 -3.70
N LEU A 552 -22.84 1.02 -3.14
CA LEU A 552 -22.40 0.60 -1.81
C LEU A 552 -20.88 0.36 -1.75
N LEU A 553 -20.28 -0.16 -2.83
CA LEU A 553 -18.84 -0.34 -2.94
C LEU A 553 -18.06 0.97 -3.18
N LEU A 554 -18.73 2.06 -3.59
CA LEU A 554 -18.13 3.41 -3.63
C LEU A 554 -17.97 4.03 -2.24
N MET A 555 -18.76 3.59 -1.25
CA MET A 555 -18.73 4.08 0.14
C MET A 555 -18.53 2.93 1.14
N PRO A 556 -17.42 2.17 1.03
CA PRO A 556 -17.29 0.91 1.73
C PRO A 556 -17.32 1.07 3.25
N GLU A 557 -16.83 2.17 3.82
CA GLU A 557 -16.82 2.37 5.28
C GLU A 557 -18.21 2.60 5.86
N ALA A 558 -19.04 3.39 5.17
CA ALA A 558 -20.43 3.60 5.56
C ALA A 558 -21.27 2.34 5.33
N ALA A 559 -21.01 1.62 4.24
CA ALA A 559 -21.72 0.39 3.90
C ALA A 559 -21.35 -0.78 4.81
N THR A 560 -20.09 -0.95 5.20
CA THR A 560 -19.67 -2.04 6.09
C THR A 560 -20.13 -1.85 7.53
N ALA A 561 -20.23 -0.60 7.99
CA ALA A 561 -20.72 -0.30 9.33
C ALA A 561 -22.22 -0.58 9.51
N ILE A 562 -23.01 -0.58 8.42
CA ILE A 562 -24.48 -0.60 8.50
C ILE A 562 -25.10 -1.84 7.84
N ILE A 563 -24.54 -2.33 6.73
CA ILE A 563 -25.22 -3.29 5.84
C ILE A 563 -24.58 -4.67 5.88
N ALA A 564 -23.31 -4.79 5.45
CA ALA A 564 -22.63 -6.09 5.36
C ALA A 564 -21.10 -5.95 5.26
N PRO A 565 -20.33 -6.97 5.66
CA PRO A 565 -18.88 -6.99 5.48
C PRO A 565 -18.46 -6.82 4.01
N ARG A 566 -17.33 -6.12 3.78
CA ARG A 566 -16.85 -5.81 2.42
C ARG A 566 -16.69 -7.04 1.51
N PRO A 567 -16.16 -8.20 1.96
CA PRO A 567 -16.05 -9.38 1.10
C PRO A 567 -17.40 -9.87 0.56
N PHE A 568 -18.46 -9.76 1.36
CA PHE A 568 -19.82 -10.10 0.93
C PHE A 568 -20.31 -9.15 -0.16
N LEU A 569 -20.15 -7.84 0.02
CA LEU A 569 -20.55 -6.84 -0.98
C LEU A 569 -19.81 -7.07 -2.32
N VAL A 570 -18.52 -7.37 -2.27
CA VAL A 570 -17.72 -7.71 -3.46
C VAL A 570 -18.24 -8.99 -4.13
N ALA A 571 -18.52 -10.05 -3.36
CA ALA A 571 -19.05 -11.29 -3.90
C ALA A 571 -20.45 -11.09 -4.54
N ALA A 572 -21.32 -10.31 -3.90
CA ALA A 572 -22.64 -9.96 -4.43
C ALA A 572 -22.54 -9.18 -5.75
N HIS A 573 -21.69 -8.16 -5.80
CA HIS A 573 -21.45 -7.38 -7.02
C HIS A 573 -20.87 -8.26 -8.14
N LEU A 574 -19.91 -9.14 -7.83
CA LEU A 574 -19.36 -10.07 -8.80
C LEU A 574 -20.42 -11.05 -9.33
N THR A 575 -21.33 -11.53 -8.47
CA THR A 575 -22.40 -12.45 -8.85
C THR A 575 -23.34 -11.81 -9.87
N ILE A 576 -23.78 -10.57 -9.61
CA ILE A 576 -24.66 -9.87 -10.56
C ILE A 576 -23.94 -9.53 -11.86
N VAL A 577 -22.65 -9.19 -11.81
CA VAL A 577 -21.81 -8.96 -13.01
C VAL A 577 -21.67 -10.23 -13.84
N ILE A 578 -21.48 -11.41 -13.23
CA ILE A 578 -21.49 -12.70 -13.95
C ILE A 578 -22.85 -12.92 -14.65
N GLY A 579 -23.96 -12.65 -13.96
CA GLY A 579 -25.30 -12.71 -14.54
C GLY A 579 -25.45 -11.79 -15.76
N PHE A 580 -24.97 -10.55 -15.67
CA PHE A 580 -24.97 -9.61 -16.81
C PHE A 580 -24.05 -10.04 -17.94
N ALA A 581 -22.89 -10.64 -17.66
CA ALA A 581 -22.00 -11.16 -18.68
C ALA A 581 -22.66 -12.31 -19.47
N LEU A 582 -23.35 -13.23 -18.78
CA LEU A 582 -24.14 -14.29 -19.41
C LEU A 582 -25.28 -13.72 -20.26
N PHE A 583 -26.02 -12.76 -19.71
CA PHE A 583 -27.06 -12.05 -20.45
C PHE A 583 -26.50 -11.33 -21.68
N PHE A 584 -25.34 -10.68 -21.57
CA PHE A 584 -24.69 -9.95 -22.66
C PHE A 584 -24.31 -10.87 -23.82
N VAL A 585 -23.69 -12.03 -23.52
CA VAL A 585 -23.36 -13.04 -24.54
C VAL A 585 -24.64 -13.53 -25.23
N GLY A 586 -25.68 -13.88 -24.46
CA GLY A 586 -26.97 -14.30 -25.00
C GLY A 586 -27.66 -13.20 -25.83
N HIS A 587 -27.59 -11.95 -25.37
CA HIS A 587 -28.18 -10.78 -26.02
C HIS A 587 -27.52 -10.52 -27.39
N LEU A 588 -26.19 -10.49 -27.44
CA LEU A 588 -25.45 -10.34 -28.69
C LEU A 588 -25.75 -11.50 -29.65
N TYR A 589 -25.80 -12.72 -29.14
CA TYR A 589 -26.16 -13.89 -29.96
C TYR A 589 -27.56 -13.75 -30.56
N LEU A 590 -28.57 -13.44 -29.74
CA LEU A 590 -29.95 -13.26 -30.19
C LEU A 590 -30.11 -12.08 -31.16
N ALA A 591 -29.28 -11.04 -31.05
CA ALA A 591 -29.25 -9.95 -32.04
C ALA A 591 -28.88 -10.43 -33.45
N THR A 592 -28.22 -11.59 -33.58
CA THR A 592 -27.93 -12.20 -34.88
C THR A 592 -29.07 -13.03 -35.46
N THR A 593 -30.18 -13.21 -34.71
CA THR A 593 -31.26 -14.13 -35.08
C THR A 593 -32.35 -13.55 -35.99
N GLY A 594 -32.21 -12.30 -36.43
CA GLY A 594 -33.10 -11.68 -37.41
C GLY A 594 -32.99 -12.24 -38.84
N ALA A 595 -33.71 -11.60 -39.78
CA ALA A 595 -33.75 -12.00 -41.20
C ALA A 595 -32.35 -12.17 -41.81
N THR A 596 -31.46 -11.24 -41.50
CA THR A 596 -30.01 -11.36 -41.71
C THR A 596 -29.28 -11.23 -40.35
N PRO A 597 -28.03 -11.73 -40.23
CA PRO A 597 -27.27 -11.63 -38.98
C PRO A 597 -27.09 -10.20 -38.45
N LEU A 598 -27.21 -9.19 -39.31
CA LEU A 598 -27.04 -7.78 -38.94
C LEU A 598 -28.37 -7.00 -38.95
N SER A 599 -29.49 -7.58 -39.39
CA SER A 599 -30.77 -6.88 -39.54
C SER A 599 -31.27 -6.22 -38.24
N LEU A 600 -31.20 -6.92 -37.11
CA LEU A 600 -31.61 -6.37 -35.81
C LEU A 600 -30.64 -5.29 -35.32
N ILE A 601 -29.33 -5.49 -35.51
CA ILE A 601 -28.29 -4.51 -35.16
C ILE A 601 -28.48 -3.23 -35.98
N LYS A 602 -28.68 -3.36 -37.29
CA LYS A 602 -29.01 -2.26 -38.20
C LYS A 602 -30.29 -1.54 -37.79
N GLY A 603 -31.30 -2.28 -37.31
CA GLY A 603 -32.51 -1.69 -36.74
C GLY A 603 -32.22 -0.84 -35.51
N MET A 604 -31.33 -1.28 -34.63
CA MET A 604 -30.93 -0.53 -33.45
C MET A 604 -30.05 0.71 -33.76
N MET A 605 -29.38 0.74 -34.91
CA MET A 605 -28.65 1.91 -35.40
C MET A 605 -29.58 2.92 -36.10
N THR A 606 -30.36 2.44 -37.07
CA THR A 606 -31.17 3.28 -37.97
C THR A 606 -32.56 3.61 -37.42
N GLY A 607 -33.06 2.80 -36.50
CA GLY A 607 -34.44 2.83 -36.02
C GLY A 607 -35.43 2.05 -36.87
N ARG A 608 -35.00 1.45 -37.98
CA ARG A 608 -35.87 0.76 -38.93
C ARG A 608 -35.69 -0.76 -38.87
N HIS A 609 -36.77 -1.49 -38.60
CA HIS A 609 -36.79 -2.94 -38.52
C HIS A 609 -37.06 -3.55 -39.90
N GLU A 610 -36.21 -4.49 -40.31
CA GLU A 610 -36.35 -5.22 -41.58
C GLU A 610 -36.99 -6.59 -41.34
N HIS A 611 -38.09 -6.88 -42.02
CA HIS A 611 -38.79 -8.16 -41.96
C HIS A 611 -39.25 -8.62 -43.36
N PRO A 612 -39.41 -9.94 -43.61
CA PRO A 612 -39.93 -10.45 -44.88
C PRO A 612 -41.34 -9.92 -45.16
N MET A 613 -41.66 -9.56 -46.40
CA MET A 613 -43.06 -9.33 -46.81
C MET A 613 -43.88 -10.61 -46.58
N ASP A 614 -44.98 -10.50 -45.84
CA ASP A 614 -46.00 -11.55 -45.82
C ASP A 614 -46.65 -11.64 -47.21
N LYS A 615 -46.87 -12.87 -47.70
CA LYS A 615 -47.71 -13.08 -48.91
C LYS A 615 -49.10 -12.52 -48.61
N PRO A 616 -49.73 -11.75 -49.53
CA PRO A 616 -51.11 -11.34 -49.36
C PRO A 616 -51.96 -12.60 -49.19
N LEU A 617 -52.82 -12.60 -48.17
CA LEU A 617 -53.90 -13.59 -48.03
C LEU A 617 -54.66 -13.58 -49.36
N SER A 618 -54.72 -14.75 -50.01
CA SER A 618 -55.41 -14.93 -51.28
C SER A 618 -56.79 -14.30 -51.23
N GLU A 619 -57.07 -13.45 -52.21
CA GLU A 619 -58.36 -12.83 -52.48
C GLU A 619 -59.50 -13.83 -52.24
N GLY A 620 -60.43 -13.44 -51.36
CA GLY A 620 -61.67 -14.16 -51.15
C GLY A 620 -62.41 -14.25 -52.48
N LYS A 621 -62.59 -15.50 -52.94
CA LYS A 621 -63.47 -15.86 -54.05
C LYS A 621 -64.87 -15.26 -53.78
N PRO A 622 -65.51 -14.57 -54.73
CA PRO A 622 -66.85 -14.04 -54.51
C PRO A 622 -67.80 -15.23 -54.37
N SER A 623 -68.60 -15.24 -53.29
CA SER A 623 -69.73 -16.14 -53.15
C SER A 623 -70.76 -15.77 -54.21
N GLY A 624 -70.84 -16.59 -55.26
CA GLY A 624 -71.98 -16.63 -56.16
C GLY A 624 -73.12 -17.43 -55.54
N ASP A 625 -74.31 -16.85 -55.71
CA ASP A 625 -75.69 -17.34 -55.52
C ASP A 625 -76.14 -17.85 -54.14
#